data_AF-A0AAD6VF90-F1
#
_entry.id   AF-A0AAD6VF90-F1
#
_cell.length_a   1.000
_cell.length_b   1.000
_cell.length_c   1.000
_cell.angle_alpha   90.00
_cell.angle_beta   90.00
_cell.angle_gamma   90.00
#
_symmetry.space_group_name_H-M   'P 1'
#
loop_
_entity.id
_entity.type
_entity.pdbx_description
1 polymer ?
#
loop_
_entity_poly.entity_id
_entity_poly.type
_entity_poly.pdbx_seq_one_letter_code
_entity_poly.pdbx_strand_id
1 'polypeptide(L)'
;MFMSFRVFRKVVLWVIFLDAATSLALALYLKPSFIHPNSVYVLVGILIALIFASALSVLRRAIFDSPQTVVAETLGLLALLPFSLILVLYALGLSVTPHPTALWIFAILRILLVAGISLHVLYTIGLACTAMLTVCAFDRDVWSRDIDSSPSPFPMFALMCFVFPHYSGPEENPCAPDDVPEHQILVCLPGSSCNCSIATSKTSLPISPEATSGMQSRSLVRVPNDVERRTSIVIAFDV
;
A
#
# COMPACT_ATOMS: atom_id res chain seq x y z
N MET A 1 11.97 4.09 -14.09
CA MET A 1 11.13 2.90 -13.80
C MET A 1 10.88 2.87 -12.30
N PHE A 2 9.68 3.23 -11.85
CA PHE A 2 9.37 3.23 -10.42
C PHE A 2 9.04 1.81 -9.95
N MET A 3 9.68 1.33 -8.89
CA MET A 3 9.36 0.04 -8.29
C MET A 3 7.94 0.08 -7.73
N SER A 4 7.12 -0.93 -8.02
CA SER A 4 5.76 -0.97 -7.48
C SER A 4 5.77 -1.04 -5.95
N PHE A 5 4.82 -0.37 -5.30
CA PHE A 5 4.72 -0.33 -3.84
C PHE A 5 4.62 -1.73 -3.22
N ARG A 6 3.92 -2.67 -3.87
CA ARG A 6 3.83 -4.07 -3.44
C ARG A 6 5.21 -4.73 -3.34
N VAL A 7 6.08 -4.52 -4.32
CA VAL A 7 7.44 -5.07 -4.32
C VAL A 7 8.28 -4.38 -3.26
N PHE A 8 8.19 -3.05 -3.16
CA PHE A 8 8.85 -2.27 -2.10
C PHE A 8 8.53 -2.80 -0.70
N ARG A 9 7.24 -2.92 -0.38
CA ARG A 9 6.77 -3.44 0.91
C ARG A 9 7.35 -4.81 1.21
N LYS A 10 7.26 -5.75 0.26
CA LYS A 10 7.79 -7.10 0.45
C LYS A 10 9.29 -7.10 0.70
N VAL A 11 10.05 -6.29 -0.03
CA VAL A 11 11.50 -6.16 0.17
C VAL A 11 11.81 -5.63 1.57
N VAL A 12 11.15 -4.54 2.00
CA VAL A 12 11.36 -3.96 3.33
C VAL A 12 11.04 -4.97 4.44
N LEU A 13 9.89 -5.65 4.35
CA LEU A 13 9.51 -6.67 5.35
C LEU A 13 10.47 -7.86 5.37
N TRP A 14 10.97 -8.30 4.21
CA TRP A 14 11.99 -9.34 4.13
C TRP A 14 13.32 -8.92 4.76
N VAL A 15 13.74 -7.67 4.54
CA VAL A 15 14.95 -7.12 5.17
C VAL A 15 14.79 -7.09 6.69
N ILE A 16 13.65 -6.61 7.21
CA ILE A 16 13.35 -6.61 8.65
C ILE A 16 13.36 -8.04 9.21
N PHE A 17 12.75 -9.00 8.50
CA PHE A 17 12.74 -10.41 8.89
C PHE A 17 14.16 -10.99 8.98
N LEU A 18 14.99 -10.78 7.96
CA LEU A 18 16.37 -11.29 7.91
C LEU A 18 17.26 -10.63 8.97
N ASP A 19 17.10 -9.33 9.20
CA ASP A 19 17.81 -8.61 10.26
C ASP A 19 17.44 -9.14 11.67
N ALA A 20 16.15 -9.37 11.92
CA ALA A 20 15.70 -9.96 13.19
C ALA A 20 16.18 -11.41 13.35
N ALA A 21 16.16 -12.22 12.29
CA ALA A 21 16.64 -13.60 12.31
C ALA A 21 18.17 -13.70 12.54
N THR A 22 18.96 -12.84 11.89
CA THR A 22 20.40 -12.78 12.11
C THR A 22 20.72 -12.28 13.52
N SER A 23 20.02 -11.25 14.00
CA SER A 23 20.14 -10.76 15.38
C SER A 23 19.78 -11.85 16.40
N LEU A 24 18.77 -12.66 16.13
CA LEU A 24 18.39 -13.80 16.98
C LEU A 24 19.49 -14.87 17.02
N ALA A 25 20.06 -15.22 15.87
CA ALA A 25 21.16 -16.19 15.80
C ALA A 25 22.40 -15.69 16.56
N LEU A 26 22.75 -14.41 16.39
CA LEU A 26 23.86 -13.79 17.12
C LEU A 26 23.61 -13.72 18.63
N ALA A 27 22.39 -13.39 19.04
CA ALA A 27 21.99 -13.38 20.45
C ALA A 27 22.14 -14.75 21.11
N LEU A 28 21.69 -15.82 20.42
CA LEU A 28 21.82 -17.19 20.90
C LEU A 28 23.29 -17.65 20.92
N TYR A 29 24.08 -17.27 19.91
CA TYR A 29 25.51 -17.53 19.87
C TYR A 29 26.26 -16.87 21.02
N LEU A 30 25.91 -15.62 21.37
CA LEU A 30 26.50 -14.86 22.47
C LEU A 30 26.00 -15.28 23.86
N LYS A 31 25.00 -16.17 23.95
CA LYS A 31 24.41 -16.62 25.22
C LYS A 31 25.42 -16.92 26.34
N PRO A 32 26.47 -17.74 26.13
CA PRO A 32 27.44 -18.05 27.19
C PRO A 32 28.32 -16.86 27.59
N SER A 33 28.38 -15.82 26.77
CA SER A 33 29.23 -14.65 26.98
C SER A 33 28.50 -13.51 27.73
N PHE A 34 27.19 -13.59 27.93
CA PHE A 34 26.48 -12.59 28.72
C PHE A 34 26.75 -12.76 30.21
N ILE A 35 26.99 -11.64 30.92
CA ILE A 35 27.18 -11.64 32.38
C ILE A 35 25.93 -12.19 33.09
N HIS A 36 24.75 -11.87 32.56
CA HIS A 36 23.47 -12.37 33.05
C HIS A 36 22.80 -13.21 31.95
N PRO A 37 22.84 -14.56 32.04
CA PRO A 37 22.31 -15.42 30.98
C PRO A 37 20.80 -15.27 30.80
N ASN A 38 20.09 -14.86 31.85
CA ASN A 38 18.65 -14.64 31.80
C ASN A 38 18.26 -13.46 30.89
N SER A 39 19.15 -12.50 30.69
CA SER A 39 18.91 -11.33 29.83
C SER A 39 18.69 -11.70 28.37
N VAL A 40 19.28 -12.81 27.93
CA VAL A 40 19.16 -13.30 26.56
C VAL A 40 17.73 -13.69 26.22
N TYR A 41 16.96 -14.19 27.19
CA TYR A 41 15.58 -14.62 26.95
C TYR A 41 14.65 -13.46 26.61
N VAL A 42 14.88 -12.28 27.18
CA VAL A 42 14.11 -11.06 26.85
C VAL A 42 14.39 -10.65 25.40
N LEU A 43 15.68 -10.61 25.02
CA LEU A 43 16.11 -10.28 23.66
C LEU A 43 15.53 -11.28 22.63
N VAL A 44 15.67 -12.58 22.91
CA VAL A 44 15.16 -13.67 22.08
C VAL A 44 13.64 -13.61 21.95
N GLY A 45 12.91 -13.39 23.04
CA GLY A 45 11.44 -13.34 23.03
C GLY A 45 10.90 -12.22 22.14
N ILE A 46 11.46 -11.02 22.25
CA ILE A 46 11.07 -9.88 21.41
C ILE A 46 11.47 -10.11 19.95
N LEU A 47 12.67 -10.65 19.67
CA LEU A 47 13.09 -10.96 18.31
C LEU A 47 12.19 -12.01 17.64
N ILE A 48 11.78 -13.05 18.36
CA ILE A 48 10.82 -14.04 17.85
C ILE A 48 9.49 -13.38 17.50
N ALA A 49 8.98 -12.48 18.35
CA ALA A 49 7.74 -11.75 18.06
C ALA A 49 7.85 -10.89 16.80
N LEU A 50 9.00 -10.23 16.57
CA LEU A 50 9.26 -9.44 15.36
C LEU A 50 9.35 -10.31 14.10
N ILE A 51 10.04 -11.45 14.18
CA ILE A 51 10.12 -12.45 13.11
C ILE A 51 8.72 -12.97 12.78
N PHE A 52 7.94 -13.35 13.80
CA PHE A 52 6.59 -13.85 13.62
C PHE A 52 5.67 -12.81 12.96
N ALA A 53 5.70 -11.56 13.43
CA ALA A 53 4.85 -10.52 12.88
C ALA A 53 5.22 -10.13 11.44
N SER A 54 6.51 -10.03 11.12
CA SER A 54 6.98 -9.77 9.75
C SER A 54 6.62 -10.92 8.80
N ALA A 55 6.82 -12.17 9.24
CA ALA A 55 6.40 -13.35 8.48
C ALA A 55 4.89 -13.38 8.28
N LEU A 56 4.10 -13.12 9.33
CA LEU A 56 2.64 -13.07 9.26
C LEU A 56 2.18 -11.97 8.30
N SER A 57 2.78 -10.78 8.33
CA SER A 57 2.44 -9.69 7.41
C SER A 57 2.69 -10.06 5.93
N VAL A 58 3.78 -10.76 5.63
CA VAL A 58 4.10 -11.22 4.26
C VAL A 58 3.22 -12.38 3.83
N LEU A 59 2.97 -13.34 4.73
CA LEU A 59 2.28 -14.59 4.43
C LEU A 59 0.76 -14.54 4.65
N ARG A 60 0.21 -13.47 5.23
CA ARG A 60 -1.20 -13.41 5.62
C ARG A 60 -2.14 -13.78 4.47
N ARG A 61 -1.89 -13.21 3.29
CA ARG A 61 -2.71 -13.47 2.11
C ARG A 61 -2.62 -14.93 1.67
N ALA A 62 -1.45 -15.55 1.78
CA ALA A 62 -1.26 -16.95 1.42
C ALA A 62 -1.88 -17.92 2.43
N ILE A 63 -1.86 -17.58 3.73
CA ILE A 63 -2.33 -18.46 4.81
C ILE A 63 -3.83 -18.30 5.09
N PHE A 64 -4.34 -17.08 5.09
CA PHE A 64 -5.71 -16.77 5.56
C PHE A 64 -6.67 -16.36 4.44
N ASP A 65 -6.20 -16.26 3.19
CA ASP A 65 -6.94 -15.71 2.05
C ASP A 65 -7.62 -14.35 2.33
N SER A 66 -7.09 -13.63 3.31
CA SER A 66 -7.59 -12.33 3.74
C SER A 66 -6.73 -11.23 3.14
N PRO A 67 -7.33 -10.12 2.65
CA PRO A 67 -6.56 -8.95 2.26
C PRO A 67 -5.81 -8.38 3.48
N GLN A 68 -4.61 -7.85 3.25
CA GLN A 68 -3.86 -7.13 4.28
C GLN A 68 -4.24 -5.67 4.15
N THR A 69 -5.11 -5.18 5.03
CA THR A 69 -5.53 -3.77 4.96
C THR A 69 -4.42 -2.84 5.41
N VAL A 70 -4.41 -1.60 4.89
CA VAL A 70 -3.45 -0.56 5.31
C VAL A 70 -3.52 -0.35 6.82
N VAL A 71 -4.73 -0.27 7.40
CA VAL A 71 -4.90 -0.10 8.85
C VAL A 71 -4.33 -1.27 9.65
N ALA A 72 -4.51 -2.51 9.21
CA ALA A 72 -4.00 -3.67 9.91
C ALA A 72 -2.47 -3.71 9.90
N GLU A 73 -1.85 -3.34 8.78
CA GLU A 73 -0.39 -3.21 8.68
C GLU A 73 0.12 -2.09 9.59
N THR A 74 -0.45 -0.89 9.51
CA THR A 74 -0.01 0.26 10.31
C THR A 74 -0.16 -0.01 11.81
N LEU A 75 -1.28 -0.59 12.24
CA LEU A 75 -1.50 -0.96 13.64
C LEU A 75 -0.54 -2.07 14.09
N GLY A 76 -0.25 -3.05 13.23
CA GLY A 76 0.71 -4.11 13.52
C GLY A 76 2.12 -3.55 13.76
N LEU A 77 2.58 -2.65 12.89
CA LEU A 77 3.89 -1.98 13.04
C LEU A 77 3.93 -1.11 14.30
N LEU A 78 2.88 -0.29 14.52
CA LEU A 78 2.80 0.59 15.68
C LEU A 78 2.76 -0.18 17.00
N ALA A 79 2.06 -1.32 17.05
CA ALA A 79 2.00 -2.19 18.23
C ALA A 79 3.36 -2.81 18.57
N LEU A 80 4.21 -3.06 17.56
CA LEU A 80 5.55 -3.63 17.75
C LEU A 80 6.63 -2.59 18.08
N LEU A 81 6.41 -1.34 17.68
CA LEU A 81 7.34 -0.22 17.88
C LEU A 81 7.87 -0.09 19.32
N PRO A 82 7.05 -0.08 20.39
CA PRO A 82 7.58 0.04 21.75
C PRO A 82 8.48 -1.13 22.13
N PHE A 83 8.16 -2.35 21.68
CA PHE A 83 8.98 -3.53 21.94
C PHE A 83 10.33 -3.45 21.22
N SER A 84 10.34 -3.00 19.97
CA SER A 84 11.58 -2.78 19.22
C SER A 84 12.45 -1.68 19.86
N LEU A 85 11.84 -0.61 20.41
CA LEU A 85 12.58 0.44 21.12
C LEU A 85 13.17 -0.07 22.43
N ILE A 86 12.38 -0.79 23.23
CA ILE A 86 12.86 -1.44 24.46
C ILE A 86 14.01 -2.39 24.14
N LEU A 87 13.92 -3.15 23.05
CA LEU A 87 14.98 -4.07 22.61
C LEU A 87 16.32 -3.38 22.43
N VAL A 88 16.34 -2.24 21.76
CA VAL A 88 17.57 -1.47 21.49
C VAL A 88 18.10 -0.83 22.76
N LEU A 89 17.24 -0.16 23.53
CA LEU A 89 17.64 0.42 24.82
C LEU A 89 18.21 -0.66 25.77
N TYR A 90 17.58 -1.83 25.79
CA TYR A 90 18.03 -2.98 26.55
C TYR A 90 19.40 -3.47 26.07
N ALA A 91 19.57 -3.69 24.76
CA ALA A 91 20.84 -4.14 24.18
C ALA A 91 22.00 -3.16 24.41
N LEU A 92 21.72 -1.85 24.47
CA LEU A 92 22.71 -0.83 24.82
C LEU A 92 23.14 -0.92 26.30
N GLY A 93 22.24 -1.32 27.19
CA GLY A 93 22.53 -1.53 28.62
C GLY A 93 23.18 -2.88 28.93
N LEU A 94 23.11 -3.86 28.03
CA LEU A 94 23.72 -5.18 28.24
C LEU A 94 25.24 -5.13 28.20
N SER A 95 25.86 -6.00 28.98
CA SER A 95 27.31 -6.19 29.03
C SER A 95 27.66 -7.67 28.78
N VAL A 96 28.76 -7.89 28.06
CA VAL A 96 29.31 -9.22 27.76
C VAL A 96 30.69 -9.35 28.40
N THR A 97 31.14 -10.59 28.63
CA THR A 97 32.47 -10.88 29.15
C THR A 97 33.56 -10.33 28.21
N PRO A 98 34.70 -9.89 28.75
CA PRO A 98 35.75 -9.20 27.99
C PRO A 98 36.60 -10.18 27.15
N HIS A 99 35.95 -10.99 26.31
CA HIS A 99 36.62 -11.79 25.29
C HIS A 99 36.61 -11.02 23.96
N PRO A 100 37.76 -10.85 23.27
CA PRO A 100 37.87 -9.96 22.11
C PRO A 100 36.86 -10.31 21.00
N THR A 101 36.66 -11.59 20.71
CA THR A 101 35.67 -12.03 19.70
C THR A 101 34.23 -11.77 20.12
N ALA A 102 33.89 -11.96 21.40
CA ALA A 102 32.54 -11.73 21.91
C ALA A 102 32.18 -10.23 21.86
N LEU A 103 33.14 -9.35 22.13
CA LEU A 103 32.96 -7.90 22.04
C LEU A 103 32.64 -7.45 20.61
N TRP A 104 33.38 -7.94 19.60
CA TRP A 104 33.11 -7.61 18.20
C TRP A 104 31.75 -8.12 17.73
N ILE A 105 31.42 -9.37 18.04
CA ILE A 105 30.13 -9.98 17.66
C ILE A 105 28.97 -9.24 18.36
N PHE A 106 29.14 -8.84 19.61
CA PHE A 106 28.17 -8.05 20.34
C PHE A 106 28.00 -6.63 19.77
N ALA A 107 29.09 -6.00 19.32
CA ALA A 107 29.02 -4.73 18.61
C ALA A 107 28.23 -4.85 17.29
N ILE A 108 28.46 -5.92 16.51
CA ILE A 108 27.70 -6.21 15.29
C ILE A 108 26.21 -6.39 15.61
N LEU A 109 25.88 -7.18 16.64
CA LEU A 109 24.49 -7.35 17.08
C LEU A 109 23.83 -6.01 17.41
N ARG A 110 24.51 -5.11 18.13
CA ARG A 110 23.97 -3.77 18.44
C ARG A 110 23.72 -2.94 17.19
N ILE A 111 24.66 -2.95 16.24
CA ILE A 111 24.52 -2.22 14.98
C ILE A 111 23.32 -2.74 14.19
N LEU A 112 23.16 -4.06 14.07
CA LEU A 112 22.01 -4.68 13.42
C LEU A 112 20.70 -4.28 14.11
N LEU A 113 20.62 -4.41 15.43
CA LEU A 113 19.42 -4.01 16.19
C LEU A 113 19.05 -2.52 15.99
N VAL A 114 20.04 -1.63 15.97
CA VAL A 114 19.85 -0.19 15.72
C VAL A 114 19.41 0.07 14.26
N ALA A 115 19.99 -0.62 13.30
CA ALA A 115 19.60 -0.51 11.90
C ALA A 115 18.17 -1.04 11.68
N GLY A 116 17.84 -2.19 12.26
CA GLY A 116 16.53 -2.81 12.22
C GLY A 116 15.43 -1.94 12.81
N ILE A 117 15.62 -1.36 14.01
CA ILE A 117 14.65 -0.41 14.57
C ILE A 117 14.50 0.83 13.68
N SER A 118 15.61 1.35 13.14
CA SER A 118 15.57 2.56 12.32
C SER A 118 14.76 2.33 11.06
N LEU A 119 14.95 1.18 10.41
CA LEU A 119 14.16 0.76 9.25
C LEU A 119 12.69 0.56 9.63
N HIS A 120 12.40 -0.08 10.76
CA HIS A 120 11.03 -0.30 11.24
C HIS A 120 10.31 1.04 11.53
N VAL A 121 10.95 1.97 12.23
CA VAL A 121 10.44 3.32 12.50
C VAL A 121 10.18 4.07 11.20
N LEU A 122 11.17 4.08 10.29
CA LEU A 122 11.05 4.78 9.02
C LEU A 122 9.91 4.21 8.16
N TYR A 123 9.77 2.90 8.10
CA TYR A 123 8.68 2.25 7.38
C TYR A 123 7.31 2.56 8.01
N THR A 124 7.22 2.53 9.35
CA THR A 124 5.98 2.85 10.08
C THR A 124 5.54 4.29 9.84
N ILE A 125 6.44 5.25 10.02
CA ILE A 125 6.17 6.68 9.79
C ILE A 125 5.86 6.91 8.32
N GLY A 126 6.65 6.35 7.40
CA GLY A 126 6.45 6.46 5.97
C GLY A 126 5.07 5.99 5.55
N LEU A 127 4.65 4.79 5.99
CA LEU A 127 3.33 4.22 5.70
C LEU A 127 2.20 5.07 6.29
N ALA A 128 2.33 5.52 7.55
CA ALA A 128 1.32 6.36 8.18
C ALA A 128 1.17 7.71 7.47
N CYS A 129 2.29 8.35 7.12
CA CYS A 129 2.29 9.61 6.40
C CYS A 129 1.70 9.47 4.99
N THR A 130 2.08 8.46 4.22
CA THR A 130 1.51 8.24 2.88
C THR A 130 0.03 7.92 2.95
N ALA A 131 -0.42 7.12 3.92
CA ALA A 131 -1.84 6.84 4.13
C ALA A 131 -2.62 8.12 4.48
N MET A 132 -2.14 8.92 5.43
CA MET A 132 -2.79 10.18 5.79
C MET A 132 -2.84 11.17 4.62
N LEU A 133 -1.76 11.30 3.85
CA LEU A 133 -1.76 12.13 2.65
C LEU A 133 -2.78 11.63 1.61
N THR A 134 -2.88 10.32 1.40
CA THR A 134 -3.88 9.74 0.51
C THR A 134 -5.31 10.00 1.00
N VAL A 135 -5.58 9.91 2.31
CA VAL A 135 -6.90 10.26 2.89
C VAL A 135 -7.26 11.72 2.58
N CYS A 136 -6.30 12.62 2.77
CA CYS A 136 -6.53 14.05 2.59
C CYS A 136 -6.72 14.42 1.11
N ALA A 137 -6.03 13.75 0.19
CA ALA A 137 -5.99 14.15 -1.22
C ALA A 137 -6.97 13.40 -2.12
N PHE A 138 -7.11 12.07 -1.96
CA PHE A 138 -7.71 11.23 -3.01
C PHE A 138 -8.74 10.21 -2.53
N ASP A 139 -8.53 9.60 -1.36
CA ASP A 139 -9.27 8.39 -0.97
C ASP A 139 -9.44 8.26 0.55
N ARG A 140 -10.64 8.60 1.03
CA ARG A 140 -10.99 8.53 2.47
C ARG A 140 -11.01 7.10 3.01
N ASP A 141 -11.23 6.10 2.16
CA ASP A 141 -11.37 4.70 2.56
C ASP A 141 -10.06 3.92 2.46
N VAL A 142 -8.92 4.59 2.17
CA VAL A 142 -7.59 3.99 1.98
C VAL A 142 -7.18 3.05 3.12
N TRP A 143 -7.58 3.34 4.36
CA TRP A 143 -7.31 2.51 5.54
C TRP A 143 -7.84 1.08 5.40
N SER A 144 -8.99 0.93 4.76
CA SER A 144 -9.66 -0.37 4.56
C SER A 144 -9.18 -1.11 3.31
N ARG A 145 -8.45 -0.43 2.42
CA ARG A 145 -7.99 -1.02 1.16
C ARG A 145 -6.87 -2.04 1.41
N ASP A 146 -6.86 -3.06 0.57
CA ASP A 146 -5.76 -4.04 0.52
C ASP A 146 -4.48 -3.32 0.11
N ILE A 147 -3.47 -3.37 0.98
CA ILE A 147 -2.16 -2.74 0.77
C ILE A 147 -1.44 -3.31 -0.45
N ASP A 148 -1.75 -4.56 -0.77
CA ASP A 148 -1.21 -5.27 -1.92
C ASP A 148 -2.12 -5.18 -3.15
N SER A 149 -3.15 -4.33 -3.20
CA SER A 149 -4.02 -4.24 -4.38
C SER A 149 -3.29 -3.73 -5.64
N SER A 150 -3.82 -4.09 -6.82
CA SER A 150 -3.47 -3.46 -8.10
C SER A 150 -4.75 -2.79 -8.64
N PRO A 151 -4.78 -1.45 -8.82
CA PRO A 151 -3.71 -0.49 -8.57
C PRO A 151 -3.36 -0.33 -7.07
N SER A 152 -2.16 0.18 -6.79
CA SER A 152 -1.70 0.43 -5.41
C SER A 152 -2.56 1.52 -4.75
N PRO A 153 -2.86 1.40 -3.44
CA PRO A 153 -3.55 2.46 -2.69
C PRO A 153 -2.74 3.76 -2.58
N PHE A 154 -1.44 3.73 -2.89
CA PHE A 154 -0.54 4.89 -2.81
C PHE A 154 -0.06 5.27 -4.21
N PRO A 155 -0.76 6.18 -4.92
CA PRO A 155 -0.29 6.70 -6.20
C PRO A 155 0.90 7.65 -5.94
N MET A 156 2.11 7.09 -5.79
CA MET A 156 3.31 7.83 -5.37
C MET A 156 3.60 9.06 -6.23
N PHE A 157 3.35 8.98 -7.53
CA PHE A 157 3.51 10.13 -8.43
C PHE A 157 2.55 11.27 -8.08
N ALA A 158 1.26 10.97 -7.91
CA ALA A 158 0.26 11.96 -7.54
C ALA A 158 0.51 12.54 -6.14
N LEU A 159 0.97 11.71 -5.20
CA LEU A 159 1.39 12.17 -3.86
C LEU A 159 2.58 13.14 -3.93
N MET A 160 3.58 12.86 -4.79
CA MET A 160 4.72 13.76 -4.97
C MET A 160 4.31 15.10 -5.57
N CYS A 161 3.42 15.12 -6.58
CA CYS A 161 2.87 16.36 -7.13
C CYS A 161 2.08 17.15 -6.08
N PHE A 162 1.34 16.46 -5.20
CA PHE A 162 0.58 17.10 -4.12
C PHE A 162 1.48 17.74 -3.04
N VAL A 163 2.56 17.06 -2.63
CA VAL A 163 3.49 17.56 -1.61
C VAL A 163 4.40 18.67 -2.18
N PHE A 164 4.79 18.55 -3.44
CA PHE A 164 5.75 19.42 -4.10
C PHE A 164 5.13 20.10 -5.34
N PRO A 165 4.16 21.02 -5.14
CA PRO A 165 3.46 21.64 -6.27
C PRO A 165 4.40 22.42 -7.20
N HIS A 166 5.52 22.94 -6.68
CA HIS A 166 6.51 23.71 -7.43
C HIS A 166 7.36 22.88 -8.41
N TYR A 167 7.44 21.56 -8.23
CA TYR A 167 8.14 20.65 -9.15
C TYR A 167 7.22 20.10 -10.23
N SER A 168 5.91 20.27 -10.04
CA SER A 168 4.98 20.28 -11.16
C SER A 168 5.29 21.58 -11.89
N GLY A 169 6.27 21.54 -12.80
CA GLY A 169 6.49 22.65 -13.72
C GLY A 169 5.15 23.02 -14.39
N PRO A 170 5.06 24.17 -15.07
CA PRO A 170 4.01 24.33 -16.06
C PRO A 170 4.24 23.21 -17.07
N GLU A 171 3.64 22.05 -16.83
CA GLU A 171 3.40 21.06 -17.86
C GLU A 171 2.53 21.86 -18.83
N GLU A 172 3.17 22.34 -19.90
CA GLU A 172 2.47 22.75 -21.10
C GLU A 172 1.43 21.67 -21.30
N ASN A 173 0.15 22.03 -21.09
CA ASN A 173 -0.97 21.23 -21.51
C ASN A 173 -0.58 20.66 -22.89
N PRO A 174 -0.45 19.34 -23.08
CA PRO A 174 -0.36 18.78 -24.42
C PRO A 174 -1.67 18.98 -25.22
N CYS A 175 -2.57 19.82 -24.70
CA CYS A 175 -3.82 20.28 -25.28
C CYS A 175 -3.82 21.81 -25.48
N ALA A 176 -2.69 22.42 -25.83
CA ALA A 176 -2.75 23.51 -26.79
C ALA A 176 -2.97 22.85 -28.16
N PRO A 177 -4.14 23.00 -28.79
CA PRO A 177 -4.40 22.37 -30.08
C PRO A 177 -3.53 23.05 -31.14
N ASP A 178 -2.54 22.34 -31.65
CA ASP A 178 -2.15 22.51 -33.06
C ASP A 178 -3.30 21.92 -33.89
N ASP A 179 -4.05 22.81 -34.53
CA ASP A 179 -5.00 22.63 -35.64
C ASP A 179 -5.19 21.20 -36.18
N VAL A 180 -6.06 20.39 -35.56
CA VAL A 180 -6.68 19.21 -36.20
C VAL A 180 -8.13 19.00 -35.67
N PRO A 181 -9.13 18.70 -36.52
CA PRO A 181 -10.54 18.94 -36.21
C PRO A 181 -11.16 17.94 -35.21
N GLU A 182 -11.85 18.51 -34.22
CA GLU A 182 -12.88 17.99 -33.31
C GLU A 182 -13.37 16.55 -33.53
N HIS A 183 -13.09 15.65 -32.58
CA HIS A 183 -14.00 14.59 -32.11
C HIS A 183 -13.79 14.42 -30.59
N GLN A 184 -14.33 15.34 -29.79
CA GLN A 184 -14.25 15.32 -28.32
C GLN A 184 -15.46 14.60 -27.71
N ILE A 185 -15.22 13.47 -27.02
CA ILE A 185 -16.16 12.92 -26.04
C ILE A 185 -15.92 13.67 -24.72
N LEU A 186 -16.75 14.68 -24.48
CA LEU A 186 -16.72 15.53 -23.29
C LEU A 186 -17.46 14.81 -22.15
N VAL A 187 -16.74 14.39 -21.10
CA VAL A 187 -17.35 13.88 -19.86
C VAL A 187 -17.63 15.07 -18.95
N CYS A 188 -18.88 15.50 -18.89
CA CYS A 188 -19.33 16.55 -17.96
C CYS A 188 -19.47 15.98 -16.53
N LEU A 189 -18.85 16.65 -15.55
CA LEU A 189 -19.15 16.42 -14.13
C LEU A 189 -20.55 16.98 -13.77
N PRO A 190 -21.28 16.34 -12.84
CA PRO A 190 -22.64 16.75 -12.50
C PRO A 190 -22.61 18.04 -11.66
N GLY A 191 -23.05 19.15 -12.25
CA GLY A 191 -23.21 20.43 -11.54
C GLY A 191 -23.00 21.68 -12.40
N SER A 192 -22.43 21.57 -13.60
CA SER A 192 -22.31 22.71 -14.52
C SER A 192 -23.50 22.78 -15.48
N SER A 193 -24.15 23.93 -15.53
CA SER A 193 -25.20 24.28 -16.47
C SER A 193 -24.61 24.50 -17.86
N CYS A 194 -24.38 23.42 -18.60
CA CYS A 194 -23.95 23.47 -20.00
C CYS A 194 -25.18 23.40 -20.92
N ASN A 195 -25.42 24.47 -21.69
CA ASN A 195 -26.36 24.49 -22.81
C ASN A 195 -25.74 23.73 -23.99
N CYS A 196 -25.97 22.42 -24.08
CA CYS A 196 -25.58 21.63 -25.25
C CYS A 196 -26.69 21.70 -26.31
N SER A 197 -26.45 22.45 -27.37
CA SER A 197 -27.24 22.39 -28.61
C SER A 197 -26.94 21.09 -29.34
N ILE A 198 -27.95 20.22 -29.46
CA ILE A 198 -27.86 18.94 -30.18
C ILE A 198 -27.74 19.21 -31.69
N ALA A 199 -26.55 19.07 -32.24
CA ALA A 199 -26.34 19.04 -33.68
C ALA A 199 -26.78 17.68 -34.23
N THR A 200 -27.88 17.69 -34.98
CA THR A 200 -28.45 16.54 -35.68
C THR A 200 -27.60 16.26 -36.92
N SER A 201 -26.83 15.18 -36.91
CA SER A 201 -26.08 14.76 -38.11
C SER A 201 -27.00 14.01 -39.07
N LYS A 202 -27.15 14.56 -40.27
CA LYS A 202 -27.96 14.05 -41.38
C LYS A 202 -27.14 13.04 -42.18
N THR A 203 -27.65 11.82 -42.31
CA THR A 203 -27.26 10.88 -43.37
C THR A 203 -28.49 10.57 -44.24
N SER A 204 -28.47 11.08 -45.47
CA SER A 204 -29.30 10.77 -46.65
C SER A 204 -29.08 9.31 -47.11
N LEU A 205 -29.99 8.44 -47.58
CA LEU A 205 -31.31 8.41 -48.29
C LEU A 205 -31.85 6.92 -48.26
N PRO A 206 -32.97 6.48 -48.90
CA PRO A 206 -34.37 6.97 -48.96
C PRO A 206 -35.49 5.88 -48.72
N ILE A 207 -36.69 6.32 -48.26
CA ILE A 207 -38.09 5.83 -48.50
C ILE A 207 -38.48 4.40 -48.00
N SER A 208 -39.42 4.18 -47.05
CA SER A 208 -40.90 4.29 -47.16
C SER A 208 -41.61 4.09 -45.77
N PRO A 209 -42.91 4.47 -45.56
CA PRO A 209 -43.44 4.94 -44.28
C PRO A 209 -44.38 3.97 -43.52
N GLU A 210 -44.51 4.14 -42.20
CA GLU A 210 -45.81 4.27 -41.50
C GLU A 210 -45.65 4.68 -40.01
N ALA A 211 -46.64 5.42 -39.51
CA ALA A 211 -46.72 6.18 -38.26
C ALA A 211 -46.56 5.31 -36.99
N THR A 212 -46.09 5.80 -35.83
CA THR A 212 -46.87 6.67 -34.92
C THR A 212 -46.00 7.16 -33.74
N SER A 213 -46.11 8.46 -33.47
CA SER A 213 -45.81 9.24 -32.25
C SER A 213 -45.51 8.48 -30.93
N GLY A 214 -44.41 8.84 -30.27
CA GLY A 214 -44.22 8.61 -28.83
C GLY A 214 -42.84 9.01 -28.29
N MET A 215 -42.73 10.23 -27.77
CA MET A 215 -41.58 10.76 -27.02
C MET A 215 -41.15 9.85 -25.86
N GLN A 216 -39.87 9.47 -25.78
CA GLN A 216 -39.00 9.43 -24.58
C GLN A 216 -37.73 8.60 -24.85
N SER A 217 -36.67 9.23 -25.38
CA SER A 217 -35.32 8.64 -25.35
C SER A 217 -34.57 9.09 -24.10
N ARG A 218 -34.91 8.49 -22.95
CA ARG A 218 -33.99 8.40 -21.82
C ARG A 218 -33.09 7.19 -22.07
N SER A 219 -31.86 7.43 -22.51
CA SER A 219 -30.80 6.42 -22.45
C SER A 219 -30.43 6.21 -20.99
N LEU A 220 -31.22 5.37 -20.30
CA LEU A 220 -30.88 4.81 -18.99
C LEU A 220 -30.03 3.57 -19.25
N VAL A 221 -28.71 3.75 -19.33
CA VAL A 221 -27.79 2.64 -19.07
C VAL A 221 -27.96 2.30 -17.60
N ARG A 222 -28.83 1.33 -17.30
CA ARG A 222 -29.03 0.82 -15.95
C ARG A 222 -27.74 0.10 -15.53
N VAL A 223 -26.97 0.73 -14.64
CA VAL A 223 -25.85 0.08 -13.98
C VAL A 223 -26.43 -0.97 -13.01
N PRO A 224 -26.12 -2.26 -13.18
CA PRO A 224 -26.64 -3.32 -12.32
C PRO A 224 -26.26 -3.07 -10.85
N ASN A 225 -27.23 -3.26 -9.95
CA ASN A 225 -27.00 -3.08 -8.52
C ASN A 225 -26.16 -4.26 -7.97
N ASP A 226 -25.44 -4.08 -6.86
CA ASP A 226 -24.50 -5.09 -6.33
C ASP A 226 -25.16 -6.45 -6.04
N VAL A 227 -26.47 -6.46 -5.79
CA VAL A 227 -27.28 -7.67 -5.62
C VAL A 227 -27.42 -8.45 -6.93
N GLU A 228 -27.70 -7.76 -8.05
CA GLU A 228 -27.83 -8.37 -9.39
C GLU A 228 -26.49 -8.94 -9.88
N ARG A 229 -25.38 -8.31 -9.50
CA ARG A 229 -24.01 -8.77 -9.83
C ARG A 229 -23.60 -10.07 -9.13
N ARG A 230 -24.20 -10.38 -7.97
CA ARG A 230 -23.87 -11.58 -7.18
C ARG A 230 -24.71 -12.79 -7.56
N THR A 231 -25.81 -12.60 -8.29
CA THR A 231 -26.73 -13.68 -8.67
C THR A 231 -26.61 -14.12 -10.13
N SER A 232 -25.77 -13.46 -10.95
CA SER A 232 -25.72 -13.70 -12.40
C SER A 232 -24.79 -14.83 -12.85
N ILE A 233 -24.24 -15.64 -11.94
CA ILE A 233 -23.46 -16.84 -12.31
C ILE A 233 -24.22 -18.07 -11.80
N VAL A 234 -25.28 -18.41 -12.52
CA VAL A 234 -25.83 -19.78 -12.50
C VAL A 234 -25.48 -20.37 -13.86
N ILE A 235 -24.35 -21.07 -13.90
CA ILE A 235 -23.94 -21.85 -15.06
C ILE A 235 -24.85 -23.08 -15.08
N ALA A 236 -25.82 -23.08 -16.00
CA ALA A 236 -26.57 -24.28 -16.35
C ALA A 236 -25.60 -25.25 -17.05
N PHE A 237 -25.26 -26.35 -16.37
CA PHE A 237 -24.77 -27.53 -17.06
C PHE A 237 -26.00 -28.34 -17.47
N ASP A 238 -26.37 -28.22 -18.73
CA ASP A 238 -27.26 -29.18 -19.38
C ASP A 238 -26.38 -30.18 -20.14
N VAL A 239 -26.47 -31.44 -19.66
CA VAL A 239 -26.18 -32.75 -20.28
C VAL A 239 -24.78 -33.00 -20.85
#